data_AF-A0A0U2Z110-F1
#
_entry.id   AF-A0A0U2Z110-F1
#
_cell.length_a   1.000
_cell.length_b   1.000
_cell.length_c   1.000
_cell.angle_alpha   90.00
_cell.angle_beta   90.00
_cell.angle_gamma   90.00
#
_symmetry.space_group_name_H-M   'P 1'
#
loop_
_entity.id
_entity.type
_entity.pdbx_description
1 polymer ?
#
loop_
_entity_poly.entity_id
_entity_poly.type
_entity_poly.pdbx_seq_one_letter_code
_entity_poly.pdbx_strand_id
1 'polypeptide(L)' 'MTPEVWQRGPVPGYQPLLMPVVHALLQVKEDVDSLAAELDDAQLWTEPGGAASIGFHIRPRPRRA' A
#
# COMPACT_ATOMS: atom_id res chain seq x y z
N MET A 1 -6.05 -8.16 -16.92
CA MET A 1 -5.30 -7.18 -16.11
C MET A 1 -6.21 -5.99 -15.88
N THR A 2 -6.34 -5.58 -14.63
CA THR A 2 -7.00 -4.31 -14.29
C THR A 2 -6.07 -3.18 -14.75
N PRO A 3 -6.55 -2.15 -15.47
CA PRO A 3 -5.73 -0.98 -15.81
C PRO A 3 -5.18 -0.31 -14.56
N GLU A 4 -4.03 0.38 -14.65
CA GLU A 4 -3.49 1.19 -13.56
C GLU A 4 -4.49 2.30 -13.16
N VAL A 5 -4.47 2.76 -11.91
CA VAL A 5 -5.46 3.73 -11.40
C VAL A 5 -5.48 5.02 -12.24
N TRP A 6 -4.33 5.49 -12.71
CA TRP A 6 -4.24 6.69 -13.56
C TRP A 6 -4.95 6.52 -14.92
N GLN A 7 -5.09 5.29 -15.41
CA GLN A 7 -5.78 4.96 -16.67
C GLN A 7 -7.30 4.82 -16.50
N ARG A 8 -7.81 4.82 -15.26
CA ARG A 8 -9.24 4.63 -14.97
C ARG A 8 -10.05 5.93 -14.99
N GLY A 9 -9.39 7.06 -15.21
CA GLY A 9 -10.02 8.38 -15.27
C GLY A 9 -10.09 9.10 -13.92
N PRO A 10 -10.82 10.23 -13.87
CA PRO A 10 -10.85 11.09 -12.68
C PRO A 10 -11.63 10.47 -11.53
N VAL A 11 -11.15 10.71 -10.30
CA VAL A 11 -11.81 10.24 -9.07
C VAL A 11 -12.79 11.30 -8.55
N PRO A 12 -14.09 10.98 -8.37
CA PRO A 12 -15.08 11.92 -7.86
C PRO A 12 -14.70 12.49 -6.48
N GLY A 13 -15.01 13.76 -6.25
CA GLY A 13 -14.80 14.43 -4.96
C GLY A 13 -13.42 15.10 -4.78
N TYR A 14 -12.53 15.01 -5.78
CA TYR A 14 -11.21 15.66 -5.74
C TYR A 14 -11.04 16.68 -6.87
N GLN A 15 -10.26 17.74 -6.61
CA GLN A 15 -9.95 18.75 -7.61
C GLN A 15 -9.05 18.16 -8.72
N PRO A 16 -9.22 18.56 -10.00
CA PRO A 16 -8.41 18.04 -11.11
C PRO A 16 -6.89 18.20 -10.91
N LEU A 17 -6.44 19.29 -10.28
CA LEU A 17 -5.03 19.52 -9.98
C LEU A 17 -4.43 18.51 -8.99
N LEU A 18 -5.27 17.81 -8.21
CA LEU A 18 -4.85 16.79 -7.26
C LEU A 18 -4.83 15.37 -7.87
N MET A 19 -5.28 15.18 -9.11
CA MET A 19 -5.40 13.85 -9.72
C MET A 19 -4.11 13.01 -9.65
N PRO A 20 -2.90 13.55 -9.93
CA PRO A 20 -1.68 12.75 -9.83
C PRO A 20 -1.45 12.18 -8.42
N VAL A 21 -1.72 12.97 -7.37
CA VAL A 21 -1.56 12.54 -5.98
C VAL A 21 -2.65 11.53 -5.61
N VAL A 22 -3.89 11.78 -6.01
CA VAL A 22 -5.02 10.87 -5.75
C VAL A 22 -4.77 9.51 -6.41
N HIS A 23 -4.38 9.50 -7.69
CA HIS A 23 -4.07 8.28 -8.42
C HIS A 23 -2.88 7.54 -7.82
N ALA A 24 -1.81 8.25 -7.44
CA ALA A 24 -0.64 7.62 -6.82
C ALA A 24 -0.97 6.95 -5.48
N LEU A 25 -1.71 7.61 -4.59
CA LEU A 25 -2.08 7.04 -3.29
C LEU A 25 -3.01 5.83 -3.43
N LEU A 26 -3.95 5.88 -4.38
CA LEU A 26 -4.82 4.75 -4.68
C LEU A 26 -4.06 3.58 -5.30
N GLN A 27 -3.11 3.84 -6.21
CA GLN A 27 -2.26 2.80 -6.79
C GLN A 27 -1.41 2.13 -5.70
N VAL A 28 -0.74 2.91 -4.85
CA VAL A 28 0.04 2.37 -3.71
C VAL A 28 -0.84 1.52 -2.81
N LYS A 29 -2.10 1.91 -2.57
CA LYS A 29 -3.03 1.11 -1.78
C LYS A 29 -3.31 -0.25 -2.44
N GLU A 30 -3.62 -0.27 -3.73
CA GLU A 30 -3.88 -1.53 -4.46
C GLU A 30 -2.65 -2.43 -4.52
N ASP A 31 -1.47 -1.84 -4.73
CA ASP A 31 -0.20 -2.55 -4.77
C ASP A 31 0.14 -3.15 -3.39
N VAL A 32 0.00 -2.37 -2.31
CA VAL A 32 0.25 -2.86 -0.94
C VAL A 32 -0.74 -3.96 -0.58
N ASP A 33 -2.03 -3.80 -0.86
CA ASP A 33 -3.03 -4.82 -0.57
C ASP A 33 -2.75 -6.13 -1.33
N SER A 34 -2.30 -6.03 -2.60
CA SER A 34 -1.98 -7.20 -3.43
C SER A 34 -0.67 -7.88 -3.00
N LEU A 35 0.41 -7.12 -2.84
CA LEU A 35 1.73 -7.65 -2.49
C LEU A 35 1.76 -8.18 -1.04
N ALA A 36 1.09 -7.51 -0.10
CA ALA A 36 1.05 -7.99 1.29
C ALA A 36 0.26 -9.30 1.44
N ALA A 37 -0.71 -9.56 0.56
CA ALA A 37 -1.46 -10.82 0.55
C ALA A 37 -0.61 -12.03 0.13
N GLU A 38 0.54 -11.81 -0.51
CA GLU A 38 1.48 -12.86 -0.92
C GLU A 38 2.50 -13.22 0.17
N LEU A 39 2.55 -12.45 1.27
CA LEU A 39 3.50 -12.65 2.36
C LEU A 39 2.87 -13.45 3.49
N ASP A 40 3.62 -14.41 4.03
CA ASP A 40 3.28 -15.00 5.32
C ASP A 40 3.67 -14.09 6.51
N ASP A 41 3.17 -14.43 7.70
CA ASP A 41 3.44 -13.67 8.93
C ASP A 41 4.94 -13.59 9.26
N ALA A 42 5.73 -14.61 8.94
CA ALA A 42 7.16 -14.62 9.24
C ALA A 42 7.92 -13.65 8.30
N GLN A 43 7.59 -13.68 7.01
CA GLN A 43 8.12 -12.76 6.01
C GLN A 43 7.73 -11.32 6.33
N LEU A 44 6.48 -11.07 6.73
CA LEU A 44 5.98 -9.75 7.07
C LEU A 44 6.74 -9.10 8.23
N TRP A 45 7.19 -9.90 9.20
CA TRP A 45 7.89 -9.45 10.40
C TRP A 45 9.41 -9.69 10.36
N THR A 46 9.98 -10.05 9.21
CA THR A 46 11.43 -10.20 9.07
C THR A 46 12.12 -8.82 9.08
N GLU A 47 13.26 -8.71 9.78
CA GLU A 47 14.07 -7.49 9.89
C GLU A 47 15.43 -7.68 9.18
N PRO A 48 15.49 -7.53 7.84
CA PRO A 48 16.69 -7.82 7.07
C PRO A 48 17.79 -6.81 7.41
N GLY A 49 18.93 -7.29 7.91
CA GLY A 49 20.06 -6.43 8.26
C GLY A 49 19.77 -5.41 9.38
N GLY A 50 18.77 -5.68 10.22
CA GLY A 50 18.33 -4.77 11.29
C GLY A 50 17.45 -3.60 10.81
N ALA A 51 17.01 -3.59 9.55
CA ALA A 51 16.01 -2.65 9.07
C ALA A 51 14.62 -2.99 9.61
N ALA A 52 13.74 -1.98 9.69
CA ALA A 52 12.35 -2.19 10.09
C ALA A 52 11.64 -3.15 9.12
N SER A 53 10.75 -3.99 9.65
CA SER A 53 10.02 -4.97 8.85
C SER A 53 8.99 -4.33 7.92
N ILE A 54 8.54 -5.07 6.89
CA ILE A 54 7.42 -4.65 6.03
C ILE A 54 6.18 -4.38 6.88
N GLY A 55 5.89 -5.28 7.83
CA GLY A 55 4.79 -5.15 8.79
C GLY A 55 4.81 -3.82 9.55
N PHE A 56 5.98 -3.36 10.00
CA PHE A 56 6.12 -2.07 10.68
C PHE A 56 5.63 -0.90 9.81
N HIS A 57 5.90 -0.92 8.51
CA HIS A 57 5.50 0.14 7.58
C HIS A 57 4.01 0.11 7.19
N ILE A 58 3.42 -1.08 7.05
CA ILE A 58 2.03 -1.21 6.55
C ILE A 58 0.98 -1.34 7.65
N ARG A 59 1.33 -1.91 8.81
CA ARG A 59 0.39 -2.14 9.91
C ARG A 59 1.14 -2.20 11.26
N PRO A 60 0.95 -1.22 12.16
CA PRO A 60 1.49 -1.31 13.51
C PRO A 60 1.01 -2.59 14.20
N ARG A 61 1.93 -3.37 14.78
CA ARG A 61 1.58 -4.57 15.53
C ARG A 61 0.63 -4.18 16.67
N PRO A 62 -0.52 -4.85 16.87
CA PRO A 62 -1.32 -4.61 18.06
C PRO A 62 -0.45 -4.90 19.28
N ARG A 63 -0.44 -3.99 20.26
CA ARG A 63 0.22 -4.23 21.54
C ARG A 63 -0.33 -5.54 22.09
N ARG A 64 0.53 -6.53 22.30
CA ARG A 64 0.15 -7.72 23.09
C ARG A 64 -0.25 -7.20 24.47
N ALA A 65 -1.49 -7.49 24.87
CA ALA A 65 -1.94 -7.31 26.24
C ALA A 65 -1.14 -8.22 27.18
#